data_AF-A0A965C8G0-F1
#
_entry.id   AF-A0A965C8G0-F1
#
_cell.length_a   1.000
_cell.length_b   1.000
_cell.length_c   1.000
_cell.angle_alpha   90.00
_cell.angle_beta   90.00
_cell.angle_gamma   90.00
#
_symmetry.space_group_name_H-M   'P 1'
#
loop_
_entity.id
_entity.type
_entity.pdbx_description
1 polymer ?
#
loop_
_entity_poly.entity_id
_entity_poly.type
_entity_poly.pdbx_seq_one_letter_code
_entity_poly.pdbx_strand_id
1 'polypeptide(L)'
;MGKEPKRKRHELNPAEQQEALEVEWFRIGLTAPARKALVEAKLYKVSDMRKISLQELQGLSGISKSSIARIQVIMRAKKINFRN
;
A
#
# COMPACT_ATOMS: atom_id res chain seq x y z
N MET A 1 11.37 -41.74 -19.51
CA MET A 1 10.17 -40.91 -19.36
C MET A 1 10.61 -39.46 -19.20
N GLY A 2 10.04 -38.57 -20.02
CA GLY A 2 10.50 -37.19 -20.23
C GLY A 2 10.43 -36.34 -18.97
N LYS A 3 11.45 -35.50 -18.80
CA LYS A 3 11.65 -34.61 -17.66
C LYS A 3 10.47 -33.65 -17.51
N GLU A 4 10.03 -33.45 -16.27
CA GLU A 4 9.02 -32.44 -15.88
C GLU A 4 9.30 -31.07 -16.52
N PRO A 5 8.26 -30.37 -17.02
CA PRO A 5 8.43 -29.02 -17.51
C PRO A 5 8.75 -28.12 -16.32
N LYS A 6 9.96 -27.55 -16.33
CA LYS A 6 10.39 -26.50 -15.41
C LYS A 6 9.35 -25.38 -15.45
N ARG A 7 8.59 -25.23 -14.37
CA ARG A 7 7.62 -24.15 -14.18
C ARG A 7 8.30 -22.82 -14.53
N LYS A 8 7.93 -22.20 -15.66
CA LYS A 8 8.35 -20.84 -15.97
C LYS A 8 7.96 -19.98 -14.77
N ARG A 9 8.93 -19.32 -14.14
CA ARG A 9 8.63 -18.25 -13.17
C ARG A 9 7.74 -17.26 -13.92
N HIS A 10 6.49 -17.12 -13.47
CA HIS A 10 5.60 -16.11 -14.02
C HIS A 10 6.18 -14.77 -13.58
N GLU A 11 6.87 -14.08 -14.49
CA GLU A 11 7.32 -12.72 -14.27
C GLU A 11 6.08 -11.85 -14.33
N LEU A 12 5.63 -11.36 -13.16
CA LEU A 12 4.51 -10.43 -13.08
C LEU A 12 4.82 -9.22 -13.95
N ASN A 13 3.88 -8.85 -14.81
CA ASN A 13 4.01 -7.61 -15.56
C ASN A 13 3.93 -6.39 -14.60
N PRO A 14 4.39 -5.21 -15.01
CA PRO A 14 4.42 -4.03 -14.12
C PRO A 14 3.06 -3.66 -13.52
N ALA A 15 1.96 -3.90 -14.23
CA ALA A 15 0.62 -3.63 -13.72
C ALA A 15 0.23 -4.60 -12.60
N GLU A 16 0.53 -5.89 -12.77
CA GLU A 16 0.30 -6.91 -11.73
C GLU A 16 1.16 -6.67 -10.49
N GLN A 17 2.41 -6.21 -10.67
CA GLN A 17 3.26 -5.81 -9.55
C GLN A 17 2.63 -4.65 -8.76
N GLN A 18 2.08 -3.67 -9.46
CA GLN A 18 1.45 -2.51 -8.81
C GLN A 18 0.19 -2.91 -8.05
N GLU A 19 -0.67 -3.74 -8.64
CA GLU A 19 -1.86 -4.26 -7.97
C GLU A 19 -1.48 -5.07 -6.71
N ALA A 20 -0.41 -5.87 -6.78
CA ALA A 20 0.11 -6.60 -5.63
C ALA A 20 0.56 -5.67 -4.48
N LEU A 21 1.10 -4.49 -4.80
CA LEU A 21 1.49 -3.48 -3.80
C LEU A 21 0.28 -2.74 -3.20
N GLU A 22 -0.83 -2.67 -3.93
CA GLU A 22 -2.07 -2.06 -3.44
C GLU A 22 -2.85 -2.96 -2.45
N VAL A 23 -2.56 -4.27 -2.41
CA VAL A 23 -3.35 -5.26 -1.65
C VAL A 23 -3.54 -4.90 -0.18
N GLU A 24 -2.49 -4.44 0.51
CA GLU A 24 -2.62 -4.11 1.94
C GLU A 24 -3.58 -2.94 2.15
N TRP A 25 -3.56 -1.96 1.26
CA TRP A 25 -4.43 -0.78 1.28
C TRP A 25 -5.87 -1.12 0.86
N PHE A 26 -6.04 -2.03 -0.09
CA PHE A 26 -7.34 -2.56 -0.50
C PHE A 26 -8.04 -3.25 0.69
N ARG A 27 -7.31 -4.08 1.42
CA ARG A 27 -7.85 -4.85 2.56
C ARG A 27 -8.36 -3.98 3.71
N ILE A 28 -7.82 -2.76 3.87
CA ILE A 28 -8.31 -1.82 4.89
C ILE A 28 -9.42 -0.90 4.34
N GLY A 29 -9.84 -1.07 3.09
CA GLY A 29 -10.95 -0.34 2.49
C GLY A 29 -10.57 1.02 1.89
N LEU A 30 -9.31 1.22 1.45
CA LEU A 30 -8.94 2.43 0.74
C LEU A 30 -9.42 2.41 -0.72
N THR A 31 -9.84 3.57 -1.20
CA THR A 31 -10.25 3.80 -2.58
C THR A 31 -9.07 3.66 -3.54
N ALA A 32 -9.33 3.27 -4.79
CA ALA A 32 -8.30 3.14 -5.82
C ALA A 32 -7.32 4.35 -5.92
N PRO A 33 -7.78 5.63 -5.93
CA PRO A 33 -6.85 6.77 -5.96
C PRO A 33 -5.96 6.84 -4.72
N ALA A 34 -6.49 6.55 -3.53
CA ALA A 34 -5.69 6.55 -2.30
C ALA A 34 -4.63 5.45 -2.30
N ARG A 35 -4.97 4.26 -2.81
CA ARG A 35 -4.01 3.15 -2.91
C ARG A 35 -2.87 3.47 -3.88
N LYS A 36 -3.20 4.00 -5.06
CA LYS A 36 -2.20 4.43 -6.05
C LYS A 36 -1.27 5.49 -5.48
N ALA A 37 -1.81 6.52 -4.84
CA ALA A 37 -1.02 7.58 -4.21
C ALA A 37 -0.03 7.04 -3.17
N LEU A 38 -0.43 6.05 -2.36
CA LEU A 38 0.45 5.41 -1.39
C LEU A 38 1.55 4.58 -2.05
N VAL A 39 1.21 3.82 -3.09
CA VAL A 39 2.18 3.02 -3.85
C VAL A 39 3.19 3.92 -4.59
N GLU A 40 2.73 5.01 -5.20
CA GLU A 40 3.60 6.02 -5.83
C GLU A 40 4.54 6.68 -4.80
N ALA A 41 4.07 6.91 -3.58
CA ALA A 41 4.88 7.37 -2.45
C ALA A 41 5.79 6.26 -1.84
N LYS A 42 5.82 5.06 -2.42
CA LYS A 42 6.56 3.88 -1.93
C LYS A 42 6.17 3.42 -0.52
N LEU A 43 4.90 3.62 -0.17
CA LEU A 43 4.26 3.19 1.07
C LEU A 43 3.41 1.96 0.76
N TYR A 44 3.93 0.77 1.05
CA TYR A 44 3.29 -0.49 0.63
C TYR A 44 2.54 -1.17 1.79
N LYS A 45 2.81 -0.74 3.02
CA LYS A 45 2.20 -1.29 4.23
C LYS A 45 1.94 -0.21 5.28
N VAL A 46 1.03 -0.47 6.21
CA VAL A 46 0.70 0.42 7.32
C VAL A 46 1.94 0.71 8.19
N SER A 47 2.88 -0.24 8.28
CA SER A 47 4.16 -0.01 8.97
C SER A 47 5.02 1.08 8.34
N ASP A 48 4.84 1.39 7.05
CA ASP A 48 5.57 2.46 6.38
C ASP A 48 5.09 3.85 6.82
N MET A 49 3.95 3.96 7.51
CA MET A 49 3.52 5.24 8.09
C MET A 49 4.53 5.80 9.09
N ARG A 50 5.41 4.97 9.66
CA ARG A 50 6.53 5.41 10.51
C ARG A 50 7.58 6.24 9.76
N LYS A 51 7.57 6.23 8.43
CA LYS A 51 8.55 6.91 7.57
C LYS A 51 8.12 8.35 7.22
N ILE A 52 6.84 8.68 7.36
CA ILE A 52 6.25 9.94 6.93
C ILE A 52 5.52 10.63 8.08
N SER A 53 5.41 11.94 8.00
CA SER A 53 4.56 12.74 8.88
C SER A 53 3.09 12.70 8.42
N LEU A 54 2.18 13.11 9.31
CA LEU A 54 0.77 13.31 8.94
C LEU A 54 0.61 14.38 7.85
N GLN A 55 1.45 15.41 7.85
CA GLN A 55 1.41 16.47 6.85
C GLN A 55 1.83 15.96 5.45
N GLU A 56 2.86 15.10 5.39
CA GLU A 56 3.26 14.45 4.13
C GLU A 56 2.15 13.56 3.58
N LEU A 57 1.45 12.80 4.43
CA LEU A 57 0.29 12.01 4.01
C LEU A 57 -0.84 12.87 3.45
N GLN A 58 -1.12 14.02 4.09
CA GLN A 58 -2.13 14.98 3.64
C GLN A 58 -1.78 15.65 2.31
N GLY A 59 -0.48 15.78 2.01
CA GLY A 59 0.01 16.34 0.75
C GLY A 59 -0.09 15.39 -0.45
N LEU A 60 -0.41 14.11 -0.25
CA LEU A 60 -0.51 13.15 -1.34
C LEU A 60 -1.78 13.39 -2.18
N SER A 61 -1.60 13.60 -3.48
CA SER A 61 -2.70 13.72 -4.44
C SER A 61 -3.50 12.41 -4.49
N GLY A 62 -4.81 12.48 -4.27
CA GLY A 62 -5.69 11.30 -4.23
C GLY A 62 -5.99 10.75 -2.83
N ILE A 63 -5.36 11.29 -1.78
CA ILE A 63 -5.71 10.98 -0.39
C ILE A 63 -6.80 11.93 0.11
N SER A 64 -7.95 11.37 0.50
CA SER A 64 -9.05 12.10 1.13
C SER A 64 -8.99 12.03 2.65
N LYS A 65 -9.73 12.92 3.33
CA LYS A 65 -9.88 12.92 4.80
C LYS A 65 -10.37 11.56 5.33
N SER A 66 -11.28 10.89 4.61
CA SER A 66 -11.78 9.56 4.98
C SER A 66 -10.69 8.49 4.91
N SER A 67 -9.82 8.53 3.89
CA SER A 67 -8.67 7.62 3.77
C SER A 67 -7.69 7.81 4.93
N ILE A 68 -7.39 9.06 5.30
CA ILE A 68 -6.53 9.39 6.45
C ILE A 68 -7.13 8.84 7.74
N ALA A 69 -8.42 9.10 8.00
CA ALA A 69 -9.10 8.61 9.19
C ALA A 69 -9.06 7.07 9.26
N ARG A 70 -9.26 6.39 8.13
CA ARG A 70 -9.18 4.94 8.05
C ARG A 70 -7.78 4.43 8.36
N ILE A 71 -6.74 5.03 7.79
CA ILE A 71 -5.33 4.70 8.07
C ILE A 71 -5.04 4.88 9.57
N GLN A 72 -5.47 6.00 10.17
CA GLN A 72 -5.27 6.28 11.59
C GLN A 72 -5.98 5.27 12.52
N VAL A 73 -7.16 4.78 12.15
CA VAL A 73 -7.83 3.70 12.90
C VAL A 73 -6.97 2.43 12.89
N ILE A 74 -6.44 2.03 11.74
CA ILE A 74 -5.60 0.84 11.62
C ILE A 74 -4.25 1.03 12.33
N MET A 75 -3.66 2.23 12.23
CA MET A 75 -2.43 2.59 12.95
C MET A 75 -2.61 2.46 14.46
N ARG A 76 -3.71 3.00 15.02
CA ARG A 76 -4.03 2.87 16.45
C ARG A 76 -4.16 1.42 16.89
N ALA A 77 -4.89 0.60 16.11
CA ALA A 77 -5.03 -0.83 16.38
C ALA A 77 -3.68 -1.57 16.36
N LYS A 78 -2.74 -1.13 15.51
CA LYS A 78 -1.38 -1.70 15.39
C LYS A 78 -0.33 -1.02 16.28
N LYS A 79 -0.70 -0.03 17.10
CA LYS A 79 0.23 0.81 17.89
C LYS A 79 1.35 1.43 17.03
N ILE A 80 0.98 1.95 15.87
CA ILE A 80 1.86 2.64 14.93
C ILE A 80 1.60 4.14 15.03
N ASN A 81 2.67 4.93 15.00
CA ASN A 81 2.61 6.39 14.93
C ASN A 81 3.30 6.86 13.64
N PHE A 82 2.93 8.06 13.19
CA PHE A 82 3.66 8.74 12.14
C PHE A 82 5.08 9.07 12.59
N ARG A 83 5.95 9.39 11.63
CA ARG A 83 7.21 10.07 11.93
C ARG A 83 6.89 11.37 12.65
N ASN A 84 7.59 11.58 13.76
CA ASN A 84 7.49 12.79 14.57
C ASN A 84 8.02 14.02 13.83
#